data_AF-A0AAN9F9X9-F1
#
_entry.id   AF-A0AAN9F9X9-F1
#
_cell.length_a   1.000
_cell.length_b   1.000
_cell.length_c   1.000
_cell.angle_alpha   90.00
_cell.angle_beta   90.00
_cell.angle_gamma   90.00
#
_symmetry.space_group_name_H-M   'P 1'
#
loop_
_entity.id
_entity.type
_entity.pdbx_description
1 polymer ?
#
loop_
_entity_poly.entity_id
_entity_poly.type
_entity_poly.pdbx_seq_one_letter_code
_entity_poly.pdbx_strand_id
1 'polypeptide(L)'
;MVEDQPILRDCSITTISSMNSLAKALEDEYGGWDWTTVNELNVFALSGYDMGNAPPQRCSPPFCIANSTRGNSTYEPYFAVHHILLSHSSAVRLYRRKYRDYGTLAAWRLSHLHEGKRKSKNSILRKS
;
A
#
# COMPACT_ATOMS: atom_id res chain seq x y z
N MET A 1 26.91 10.71 -1.98
CA MET A 1 27.39 9.49 -2.66
C MET A 1 26.37 8.37 -2.52
N VAL A 2 25.11 8.59 -2.95
CA VAL A 2 24.13 7.50 -3.08
C VAL A 2 24.06 7.23 -4.57
N GLU A 3 24.90 6.30 -5.00
CA GLU A 3 25.05 5.96 -6.41
C GLU A 3 23.77 5.25 -6.87
N ASP A 4 23.14 5.83 -7.89
CA ASP A 4 22.01 5.26 -8.62
C ASP A 4 22.39 3.88 -9.17
N GLN A 5 22.06 2.83 -8.42
CA GLN A 5 22.14 1.47 -8.94
C GLN A 5 20.87 1.22 -9.78
N PRO A 6 20.97 1.15 -11.13
CA PRO A 6 19.81 1.09 -12.03
C PRO A 6 18.87 -0.09 -11.75
N ILE A 7 19.38 -1.21 -11.23
CA ILE A 7 18.59 -2.40 -10.86
C ILE A 7 17.62 -2.14 -9.70
N LEU A 8 17.95 -1.24 -8.77
CA LEU A 8 17.07 -0.91 -7.64
C LEU A 8 15.96 0.08 -8.03
N ARG A 9 16.18 0.89 -9.07
CA ARG A 9 15.15 1.78 -9.64
C ARG A 9 14.03 0.99 -10.31
N ASP A 10 14.37 -0.06 -11.06
CA ASP A 10 13.37 -0.93 -11.69
C ASP A 10 12.55 -1.71 -10.66
N CYS A 11 13.19 -2.20 -9.58
CA CYS A 11 12.51 -2.85 -8.47
C CYS A 11 11.58 -1.88 -7.71
N SER A 12 11.96 -0.61 -7.55
CA SER A 12 11.16 0.42 -6.88
C SER A 12 9.86 0.74 -7.64
N ILE A 13 9.96 1.02 -8.94
CA ILE A 13 8.81 1.39 -9.78
C ILE A 13 7.87 0.19 -9.95
N THR A 14 8.39 -1.02 -10.15
CA THR A 14 7.58 -2.23 -10.23
C THR A 14 6.92 -2.57 -8.90
N THR A 15 7.61 -2.43 -7.76
CA THR A 15 7.03 -2.77 -6.44
C THR A 15 5.87 -1.82 -6.09
N ILE A 16 6.04 -0.51 -6.28
CA ILE A 16 5.00 0.48 -5.98
C ILE A 16 3.79 0.30 -6.91
N SER A 17 4.02 0.17 -8.22
CA SER A 17 2.93 0.00 -9.19
C SER A 17 2.21 -1.34 -9.04
N SER A 18 2.93 -2.42 -8.74
CA SER A 18 2.35 -3.75 -8.49
C SER A 18 1.51 -3.77 -7.22
N MET A 19 2.01 -3.20 -6.11
CA MET A 19 1.25 -3.18 -4.85
C MET A 19 0.01 -2.29 -4.93
N ASN A 20 0.09 -1.15 -5.62
CA ASN A 20 -1.09 -0.31 -5.86
C ASN A 20 -2.12 -1.03 -6.77
N SER A 21 -1.67 -1.73 -7.81
CA SER A 21 -2.55 -2.50 -8.71
C SER A 21 -3.21 -3.68 -8.00
N LEU A 22 -2.46 -4.42 -7.18
CA LEU A 22 -2.97 -5.53 -6.38
C LEU A 22 -3.99 -5.04 -5.34
N ALA A 23 -3.67 -3.96 -4.63
CA ALA A 23 -4.60 -3.36 -3.67
C ALA A 23 -5.92 -2.96 -4.35
N LYS A 24 -5.84 -2.34 -5.53
CA LYS A 24 -7.03 -1.98 -6.30
C LYS A 24 -7.82 -3.19 -6.79
N ALA A 25 -7.16 -4.22 -7.32
CA ALA A 25 -7.83 -5.42 -7.81
C ALA A 25 -8.52 -6.20 -6.68
N LEU A 26 -7.84 -6.39 -5.55
CA LEU A 26 -8.40 -7.07 -4.38
C LEU A 26 -9.58 -6.29 -3.78
N GLU A 27 -9.51 -4.96 -3.77
CA GLU A 27 -10.64 -4.12 -3.37
C GLU A 27 -11.85 -4.27 -4.30
N ASP A 28 -11.62 -4.24 -5.62
CA ASP A 28 -12.69 -4.33 -6.62
C ASP A 28 -13.36 -5.72 -6.61
N GLU A 29 -12.63 -6.77 -6.25
CA GLU A 29 -13.12 -8.15 -6.20
C GLU A 29 -13.77 -8.52 -4.84
N TYR A 30 -13.17 -8.12 -3.72
CA TYR A 30 -13.53 -8.62 -2.38
C TYR A 30 -14.11 -7.56 -1.43
N GLY A 31 -14.22 -6.29 -1.82
CA GLY A 31 -15.14 -5.34 -1.19
C GLY A 31 -14.82 -4.83 0.23
N GLY A 32 -13.64 -5.13 0.80
CA GLY A 32 -13.14 -4.44 2.00
C GLY A 32 -13.00 -5.31 3.25
N TRP A 33 -12.09 -6.30 3.23
CA TRP A 33 -11.58 -6.94 4.44
C TRP A 33 -10.30 -6.27 4.94
N ASP A 34 -9.91 -6.54 6.19
CA ASP A 34 -8.67 -6.04 6.78
C ASP A 34 -7.45 -6.64 6.08
N TRP A 35 -6.97 -5.97 5.03
CA TRP A 35 -5.82 -6.44 4.27
C TRP A 35 -4.51 -6.08 4.98
N THR A 36 -3.63 -7.07 5.10
CA THR A 36 -2.23 -6.82 5.41
C THR A 36 -1.47 -6.70 4.09
N THR A 37 -1.00 -5.49 3.75
CA THR A 37 -0.28 -5.27 2.47
C THR A 37 1.08 -5.95 2.43
N VAL A 38 1.73 -6.13 3.59
CA VAL A 38 3.03 -6.79 3.71
C VAL A 38 3.08 -7.54 5.03
N ASN A 39 3.28 -8.86 4.97
CA ASN A 39 3.26 -9.73 6.15
C ASN A 39 4.57 -9.66 6.94
N GLU A 40 5.72 -9.82 6.27
CA GLU A 40 7.02 -9.97 6.94
C GLU A 40 8.15 -9.24 6.20
N LEU A 41 8.22 -7.93 6.41
CA LEU A 41 9.25 -7.05 5.81
C LEU A 41 10.68 -7.44 6.18
N ASN A 42 10.91 -7.74 7.45
CA ASN A 42 12.21 -8.11 7.98
C ASN A 42 12.70 -9.44 7.40
N VAL A 43 11.82 -10.44 7.33
CA VAL A 43 12.15 -11.76 6.78
C VAL A 43 12.41 -11.64 5.29
N PHE A 44 11.60 -10.86 4.55
CA PHE A 44 11.82 -10.62 3.12
C PHE A 44 13.17 -9.96 2.84
N ALA A 45 13.53 -8.91 3.60
CA ALA A 45 14.78 -8.19 3.41
C ALA A 45 16.00 -9.05 3.75
N LEU A 46 15.97 -9.74 4.89
CA LEU A 46 17.09 -10.58 5.33
C LEU A 46 17.23 -11.84 4.44
N SER A 47 16.12 -12.51 4.16
CA SER A 47 16.14 -13.75 3.37
C SER A 47 16.45 -13.49 1.90
N GLY A 48 15.94 -12.40 1.34
CA GLY A 48 16.06 -12.08 -0.08
C GLY A 48 17.31 -11.29 -0.49
N TYR A 49 17.82 -10.42 0.40
CA TYR A 49 18.89 -9.46 0.09
C TYR A 49 20.13 -9.53 1.00
N ASP A 50 20.08 -10.29 2.09
CA ASP A 50 21.23 -10.48 3.00
C ASP A 50 21.76 -11.92 2.94
N MET A 51 20.91 -12.90 3.24
CA MET A 51 21.27 -14.34 3.22
C MET A 51 21.15 -14.96 1.83
N GLY A 52 20.26 -14.43 0.99
CA GLY A 52 19.99 -14.96 -0.35
C GLY A 52 19.37 -16.35 -0.39
N ASN A 53 18.58 -16.76 0.62
CA ASN A 53 17.87 -18.05 0.65
C ASN A 53 16.47 -17.97 0.01
N ALA A 54 15.85 -16.79 -0.04
CA ALA A 54 14.58 -16.54 -0.70
C ALA A 54 14.79 -15.71 -1.98
N PRO A 55 13.92 -15.82 -3.00
CA PRO A 55 13.94 -14.90 -4.15
C PRO A 55 13.93 -13.44 -3.67
N PRO A 56 14.76 -12.54 -4.25
CA PRO A 56 15.58 -12.69 -5.46
C PRO A 56 16.99 -13.30 -5.25
N GLN A 57 17.30 -13.84 -4.07
CA GLN A 57 18.57 -14.51 -3.75
C GLN A 57 19.80 -13.60 -3.97
N ARG A 58 19.71 -12.35 -3.55
CA ARG A 58 20.83 -11.39 -3.59
C ARG A 58 21.50 -11.34 -2.23
N CYS A 59 22.83 -11.23 -2.23
CA CYS A 59 23.64 -11.20 -1.02
C CYS A 59 25.10 -10.89 -1.37
N SER A 60 25.91 -10.55 -0.36
CA SER A 60 27.36 -10.37 -0.51
C SER A 60 28.09 -11.72 -0.39
N PRO A 61 28.83 -12.18 -1.43
CA PRO A 61 29.71 -13.34 -1.29
C PRO A 61 30.83 -13.09 -0.25
N PRO A 62 31.34 -14.12 0.44
CA PRO A 62 30.97 -15.53 0.38
C PRO A 62 29.83 -15.93 1.33
N PHE A 63 29.17 -14.97 1.98
CA PHE A 63 28.21 -15.23 3.07
C PHE A 63 26.81 -15.62 2.60
N CYS A 64 26.64 -15.72 1.28
CA CYS A 64 25.42 -16.16 0.64
C CYS A 64 25.12 -17.64 0.94
N ILE A 65 23.86 -17.94 1.28
CA ILE A 65 23.37 -19.32 1.44
C ILE A 65 23.23 -20.00 0.08
N ALA A 66 22.75 -19.26 -0.93
CA ALA A 66 22.74 -19.72 -2.31
C ALA A 66 24.04 -19.33 -3.04
N ASN A 67 24.40 -20.02 -4.12
CA ASN A 67 25.47 -19.60 -5.03
C ASN A 67 25.06 -18.34 -5.80
N SER A 68 25.02 -17.21 -5.10
CA SER A 68 24.78 -15.90 -5.67
C SER A 68 26.12 -15.18 -5.82
N THR A 69 26.41 -14.70 -7.01
CA THR A 69 27.56 -13.85 -7.31
C THR A 69 27.20 -12.37 -7.33
N ARG A 70 25.98 -12.01 -6.90
CA ARG A 70 25.39 -10.68 -7.10
C ARG A 70 24.62 -10.22 -5.86
N GLY A 71 24.86 -8.98 -5.47
CA GLY A 71 24.14 -8.34 -4.36
C GLY A 71 25.10 -7.64 -3.41
N ASN A 72 24.54 -6.86 -2.49
CA ASN A 72 25.28 -6.27 -1.38
C ASN A 72 24.42 -6.22 -0.12
N SER A 73 24.70 -7.17 0.77
CA SER A 73 24.05 -7.33 2.07
C SER A 73 24.14 -6.08 2.96
N THR A 74 25.10 -5.17 2.73
CA THR A 74 25.31 -3.98 3.55
C THR A 74 24.21 -2.94 3.37
N TYR A 75 23.65 -2.80 2.17
CA TYR A 75 22.70 -1.73 1.85
C TYR A 75 21.43 -2.20 1.15
N GLU A 76 21.45 -3.30 0.41
CA GLU A 76 20.29 -3.76 -0.35
C GLU A 76 19.08 -4.13 0.52
N PRO A 77 19.23 -4.76 1.70
CA PRO A 77 18.11 -4.99 2.61
C PRO A 77 17.42 -3.68 3.01
N TYR A 78 18.19 -2.61 3.30
CA TYR A 78 17.64 -1.31 3.68
C TYR A 78 16.89 -0.62 2.53
N PHE A 79 17.43 -0.68 1.31
CA PHE A 79 16.74 -0.15 0.13
C PHE A 79 15.44 -0.90 -0.18
N ALA A 80 15.47 -2.24 -0.08
CA ALA A 80 14.28 -3.07 -0.29
C ALA A 80 13.18 -2.68 0.71
N VAL A 81 13.50 -2.62 2.01
CA VAL A 81 12.54 -2.19 3.05
C VAL A 81 12.03 -0.78 2.78
N HIS A 82 12.90 0.16 2.42
CA HIS A 82 12.51 1.55 2.16
C HIS A 82 11.46 1.65 1.05
N HIS A 83 11.67 0.96 -0.08
CA HIS A 83 10.71 0.98 -1.19
C HIS A 83 9.39 0.31 -0.85
N ILE A 84 9.41 -0.79 -0.08
CA ILE A 84 8.19 -1.46 0.36
C ILE A 84 7.41 -0.57 1.35
N LEU A 85 8.08 0.20 2.21
CA LEU A 85 7.40 1.17 3.06
C LEU A 85 6.75 2.30 2.25
N LEU A 86 7.41 2.77 1.19
CA LEU A 86 6.84 3.77 0.27
C LEU A 86 5.63 3.23 -0.50
N SER A 87 5.69 1.98 -0.98
CA SER A 87 4.55 1.34 -1.66
C SER A 87 3.38 1.11 -0.70
N HIS A 88 3.66 0.62 0.53
CA HIS A 88 2.66 0.44 1.57
C HIS A 88 1.93 1.75 1.88
N SER A 89 2.69 2.83 2.13
CA SER A 89 2.10 4.14 2.44
C SER A 89 1.31 4.72 1.27
N SER A 90 1.72 4.46 0.02
CA SER A 90 0.92 4.78 -1.17
C SER A 90 -0.41 4.01 -1.21
N ALA A 91 -0.38 2.69 -1.03
CA ALA A 91 -1.59 1.85 -1.04
C ALA A 91 -2.56 2.24 0.09
N VAL A 92 -2.06 2.45 1.31
CA VAL A 92 -2.85 2.93 2.44
C VAL A 92 -3.47 4.30 2.15
N ARG A 93 -2.75 5.20 1.48
CA ARG A 93 -3.29 6.51 1.07
C ARG A 93 -4.43 6.37 0.07
N LEU A 94 -4.32 5.46 -0.90
CA LEU A 94 -5.38 5.19 -1.87
C LEU A 94 -6.63 4.65 -1.18
N TYR A 95 -6.47 3.63 -0.34
CA TYR A 95 -7.55 3.07 0.48
C TYR A 95 -8.24 4.18 1.30
N ARG A 96 -7.47 4.95 2.08
CA ARG A 96 -8.02 6.03 2.92
C ARG A 96 -8.80 7.07 2.13
N ARG A 97 -8.36 7.46 0.92
CA ARG A 97 -9.11 8.43 0.10
C ARG A 97 -10.48 7.88 -0.30
N LYS A 98 -10.53 6.64 -0.78
CA LYS A 98 -11.76 5.96 -1.18
C LYS A 98 -12.76 5.84 -0.02
N TYR A 99 -12.30 5.43 1.17
CA TYR A 99 -13.17 5.26 2.35
C TYR A 99 -13.52 6.57 3.07
N ARG A 100 -12.71 7.62 2.97
CA ARG A 100 -13.04 8.95 3.49
C ARG A 100 -14.15 9.63 2.69
N ASP A 101 -14.25 9.35 1.40
CA ASP A 101 -15.31 9.88 0.54
C ASP A 101 -16.68 9.26 0.85
N TYR A 102 -16.75 7.98 1.23
CA TYR A 102 -18.01 7.37 1.69
C TYR A 102 -18.53 7.99 2.99
N GLY A 103 -17.66 8.32 3.95
CA GLY A 103 -18.06 9.03 5.17
C GLY A 103 -18.63 10.42 4.88
N THR A 104 -18.02 11.12 3.92
CA THR A 104 -18.43 12.49 3.53
C THR A 104 -19.71 12.48 2.69
N LEU A 105 -19.85 11.53 1.75
CA LEU A 105 -21.07 11.32 0.95
C LEU A 105 -22.24 10.87 1.82
N ALA A 106 -22.01 9.98 2.79
CA ALA A 106 -23.04 9.57 3.76
C ALA A 106 -23.48 10.77 4.62
N ALA A 107 -22.54 11.56 5.13
CA ALA A 107 -22.83 12.77 5.90
C ALA A 107 -23.60 13.81 5.07
N TRP A 108 -23.23 14.02 3.80
CA TRP A 108 -23.92 14.92 2.88
C TRP A 108 -25.34 14.42 2.58
N ARG A 109 -25.50 13.12 2.31
CA ARG A 109 -26.81 12.49 2.04
C ARG A 109 -27.74 12.57 3.26
N LEU A 110 -27.22 12.40 4.47
CA LEU A 110 -27.98 12.59 5.71
C LEU A 110 -28.39 14.06 5.93
N SER A 111 -27.50 15.01 5.63
CA SER A 111 -27.77 16.44 5.77
C SER A 111 -28.91 16.89 4.85
N HIS A 112 -28.92 16.43 3.60
CA HIS A 112 -30.01 16.70 2.65
C HIS A 112 -31.33 16.03 3.04
N LEU A 113 -31.30 14.82 3.60
CA LEU A 113 -32.50 14.15 4.11
C LEU A 113 -33.11 14.92 5.29
N HIS A 114 -32.27 15.43 6.20
CA HIS A 114 -32.72 16.24 7.33
C HIS A 114 -33.34 17.58 6.88
N GLU A 115 -32.73 18.25 5.90
CA GLU A 115 -33.26 19.46 5.26
C GLU A 115 -34.65 19.23 4.63
N GLY A 116 -34.80 18.12 3.89
CA GLY A 116 -36.08 17.74 3.27
C GLY A 116 -37.18 17.47 4.29
N LYS A 117 -36.85 16.76 5.39
CA LYS A 117 -37.79 16.51 6.50
C LYS A 117 -38.20 17.80 7.23
N ARG A 118 -37.28 18.75 7.38
CA ARG A 118 -37.56 20.06 8.01
C ARG A 118 -38.50 20.91 7.15
N LYS A 119 -38.27 20.97 5.84
CA LYS A 119 -39.14 21.69 4.90
C LYS A 119 -40.55 21.08 4.82
N SER A 120 -40.65 19.75 4.86
CA SER A 120 -41.93 19.04 4.88
C SER A 120 -42.73 19.32 6.17
N LYS A 121 -42.09 19.29 7.34
CA LYS A 121 -42.77 19.66 8.60
C LYS A 121 -43.27 21.10 8.60
N ASN A 122 -42.48 22.05 8.09
CA ASN A 122 -42.87 23.45 8.01
C ASN A 122 -43.99 23.71 6.99
N SER A 123 -44.13 22.90 5.94
CA SER A 123 -45.24 23.05 4.99
C SER A 123 -46.56 22.47 5.54
N ILE A 124 -46.48 21.44 6.39
CA ILE A 124 -47.63 20.88 7.11
C ILE A 124 -48.11 21.86 8.20
N LEU A 125 -47.18 22.43 8.98
CA LEU A 125 -47.50 23.41 10.04
C LEU A 125 -48.08 24.73 9.52
N ARG A 126 -47.84 25.09 8.24
CA ARG A 126 -48.41 26.28 7.60
C ARG A 126 -49.78 26.06 6.95
N LYS A 127 -50.27 24.82 6.92
CA LYS A 127 -51.57 24.44 6.36
C LYS A 127 -52.63 24.16 7.43
N SER A 128 -52.29 24.33 8.71
CA SER A 128 -53.21 24.31 9.86
C SER A 128 -53.45 25.71 10.37
#